data_AF-A0A435UIS6-F1
#
_entry.id   AF-A0A435UIS6-F1
#
_cell.length_a   1.000
_cell.length_b   1.000
_cell.length_c   1.000
_cell.angle_alpha   90.00
_cell.angle_beta   90.00
_cell.angle_gamma   90.00
#
_symmetry.space_group_name_H-M   'P 1'
#
loop_
_entity.id
_entity.type
_entity.pdbx_description
1 polymer ?
#
loop_
_entity_poly.entity_id
_entity_poly.type
_entity_poly.pdbx_seq_one_letter_code
_entity_poly.pdbx_strand_id
1 'polypeptide(L)' 'MNDLSTILSEPVARLGATTITLGHALAFGVLLFLALFVALVIALWRSAKARAV' A
#
# COMPACT_ATOMS: atom_id res chain seq x y z
N MET A 1 1.57 -5.53 27.22
CA MET A 1 0.87 -6.07 26.03
C MET A 1 0.54 -4.88 25.16
N ASN A 2 0.94 -4.87 23.89
CA ASN A 2 0.77 -3.70 23.02
C ASN A 2 -0.58 -3.80 22.29
N ASP A 3 -1.58 -3.03 22.70
CA ASP A 3 -2.95 -3.10 22.17
C ASP A 3 -3.01 -2.88 20.65
N LEU A 4 -2.11 -2.05 20.12
CA LEU A 4 -1.99 -1.81 18.68
C LEU A 4 -1.59 -3.09 17.91
N SER A 5 -0.71 -3.91 18.49
CA SER A 5 -0.29 -5.18 17.89
C SER A 5 -1.45 -6.19 17.85
N THR A 6 -2.39 -6.09 18.79
CA THR A 6 -3.58 -6.96 18.83
C THR A 6 -4.50 -6.64 17.66
N ILE A 7 -4.75 -5.35 17.40
CA ILE A 7 -5.64 -4.89 16.31
C ILE A 7 -5.04 -5.24 14.94
N LEU A 8 -3.73 -5.03 14.76
CA LEU A 8 -3.06 -5.36 13.49
C LEU A 8 -3.02 -6.87 13.21
N SER A 9 -3.11 -7.69 14.26
CA SER A 9 -3.15 -9.16 14.16
C SER A 9 -4.57 -9.70 13.96
N GLU A 10 -5.58 -8.83 13.93
CA GLU A 10 -6.96 -9.24 13.73
C GLU A 10 -7.14 -9.82 12.31
N PRO A 11 -7.70 -11.03 12.19
CA PRO A 11 -7.87 -11.69 10.90
C PRO A 11 -8.99 -11.03 10.10
N VAL A 12 -8.69 -10.62 8.87
CA VAL A 12 -9.65 -9.97 7.95
C VAL A 12 -10.13 -10.94 6.88
N ALA A 13 -9.27 -11.84 6.40
CA ALA A 13 -9.63 -12.87 5.43
C ALA A 13 -8.88 -14.17 5.70
N ARG A 14 -9.50 -15.30 5.34
CA ARG A 14 -8.89 -16.62 5.42
C ARG A 14 -9.00 -17.33 4.08
N LEU A 15 -7.85 -17.69 3.50
CA LEU A 15 -7.73 -18.40 2.24
C LEU A 15 -7.20 -19.80 2.57
N GLY A 16 -8.12 -20.72 2.87
CA GLY A 16 -7.79 -22.07 3.33
C GLY A 16 -6.95 -22.04 4.62
N ALA A 17 -5.70 -22.52 4.54
CA ALA A 17 -4.76 -22.51 5.67
C ALA A 17 -4.10 -21.15 5.93
N THR A 18 -4.20 -20.19 5.00
CA THR A 18 -3.57 -18.87 5.14
C THR A 18 -4.55 -17.86 5.72
N THR A 19 -4.11 -17.09 6.72
CA THR A 19 -4.90 -16.02 7.34
C THR A 19 -4.26 -14.68 7.00
N ILE A 20 -5.00 -13.80 6.35
CA ILE A 20 -4.63 -12.42 6.07
C ILE A 20 -5.14 -11.56 7.22
N THR A 21 -4.24 -10.88 7.91
CA THR A 21 -4.59 -9.96 9.00
C THR A 21 -4.82 -8.54 8.49
N LEU A 22 -5.42 -7.69 9.32
CA LEU A 22 -5.60 -6.27 9.04
C LEU A 22 -4.26 -5.58 8.74
N GLY A 23 -3.21 -5.91 9.50
CA GLY A 23 -1.86 -5.41 9.25
C GLY A 23 -1.34 -5.74 7.84
N HIS A 24 -1.62 -6.94 7.33
CA HIS A 24 -1.24 -7.31 5.96
C HIS A 24 -1.98 -6.47 4.90
N ALA A 25 -3.29 -6.27 5.08
CA ALA A 25 -4.09 -5.45 4.16
C ALA A 25 -3.62 -3.99 4.13
N LEU A 26 -3.34 -3.41 5.31
CA LEU A 26 -2.80 -2.05 5.42
C LEU A 26 -1.41 -1.93 4.79
N ALA A 27 -0.52 -2.89 5.04
CA ALA A 27 0.81 -2.90 4.42
C ALA A 27 0.73 -2.94 2.89
N PHE A 28 -0.15 -3.78 2.33
CA PHE A 28 -0.40 -3.81 0.89
C PHE A 28 -0.95 -2.47 0.37
N GLY A 29 -1.89 -1.86 1.09
CA GLY A 29 -2.44 -0.54 0.75
C GLY A 29 -1.37 0.55 0.68
N VAL A 30 -0.46 0.59 1.66
CA VAL A 30 0.67 1.53 1.67
C VAL A 30 1.60 1.30 0.48
N LEU A 31 1.96 0.04 0.20
CA LEU A 31 2.81 -0.31 -0.94
C LEU A 31 2.18 0.11 -2.27
N LEU A 32 0.89 -0.19 -2.47
CA LEU A 32 0.16 0.18 -3.66
C LEU A 32 0.09 1.71 -3.83
N PHE A 33 -0.24 2.44 -2.76
CA PHE A 33 -0.30 3.89 -2.79
C PHE A 33 1.06 4.50 -3.16
N LEU A 34 2.15 3.98 -2.59
CA LEU A 34 3.50 4.46 -2.85
C LEU A 34 3.92 4.20 -4.31
N ALA A 35 3.57 3.04 -4.86
CA ALA A 35 3.79 2.74 -6.27
C ALA A 35 3.02 3.70 -7.20
N LEU A 36 1.75 3.98 -6.90
CA LEU A 36 0.94 4.95 -7.66
C LEU A 36 1.50 6.38 -7.54
N PHE A 37 1.96 6.76 -6.35
CA PHE A 37 2.58 8.07 -6.13
C PHE A 37 3.86 8.22 -6.95
N VAL A 38 4.73 7.21 -6.98
CA VAL A 38 5.93 7.21 -7.82
C VAL A 38 5.56 7.28 -9.30
N ALA A 39 4.56 6.50 -9.74
CA ALA A 39 4.07 6.55 -11.12
C ALA A 39 3.55 7.95 -11.49
N LEU A 40 2.82 8.61 -10.58
CA LEU A 40 2.36 9.98 -10.75
C LEU A 40 3.53 10.97 -10.87
N VAL A 41 4.52 10.88 -9.99
CA VAL A 41 5.73 11.74 -10.04
C VAL A 41 6.43 11.59 -11.39
N ILE A 42 6.60 10.35 -11.87
CA ILE A 42 7.20 10.07 -13.19
C ILE A 42 6.35 10.63 -14.32
N ALA A 43 5.04 10.44 -14.27
CA ALA A 43 4.11 10.96 -15.29
C ALA A 43 4.11 12.49 -15.34
N LEU A 44 4.16 13.14 -14.18
CA LEU A 44 4.22 14.59 -14.05
C LEU A 44 5.55 15.13 -14.58
N TRP A 45 6.67 14.51 -14.22
CA TRP A 45 7.99 14.84 -14.75
C TRP A 45 8.03 14.73 -16.27
N ARG A 46 7.49 13.64 -16.82
CA ARG A 46 7.40 13.42 -18.27
C ARG A 46 6.57 14.51 -18.95
N SER A 47 5.44 14.88 -18.34
CA SER A 47 4.55 15.92 -18.87
C SER A 47 5.20 17.31 -18.83
N ALA A 48 5.92 17.62 -17.74
CA ALA A 48 6.65 18.87 -17.61
C ALA A 48 7.80 18.97 -18.63
N LYS A 49 8.57 17.89 -18.81
CA LYS A 49 9.59 17.81 -19.86
C LYS A 49 9.02 18.03 -21.25
N ALA A 50 7.85 17.46 -21.55
CA ALA A 50 7.20 17.63 -22.86
C ALA A 50 6.72 19.07 -23.12
N ARG A 51 6.50 19.89 -22.07
CA ARG A 51 6.17 21.32 -22.19
C ARG A 51 7.39 22.24 -22.27
N ALA A 52 8.56 21.74 -21.88
CA ALA A 52 9.81 22.52 -21.87
C ALA A 52 10.55 22.50 -23.22
N VAL A 53 10.06 21.72 -24.18
CA VAL A 53 10.51 21.64 -25.58
C VAL A 53 9.47 22.33 -26.44
#